data_AF-A0A822GNP9-F1
#
_entry.id   AF-A0A822GNP9-F1
#
_cell.length_a   1.000
_cell.length_b   1.000
_cell.length_c   1.000
_cell.angle_alpha   90.00
_cell.angle_beta   90.00
_cell.angle_gamma   90.00
#
_symmetry.space_group_name_H-M   'P 1'
#
loop_
_entity.id
_entity.type
_entity.pdbx_description
1 polymer ?
#
loop_
_entity_poly.entity_id
_entity_poly.type
_entity_poly.pdbx_seq_one_letter_code
_entity_poly.pdbx_strand_id
1 'polypeptide(L)'
;ELIHGAPINKSVSNRASVSLIFVTIKTDCHGERTEHEKRFQRLIVGNASEYRVDGHQLSATEYTEELENMGISPKAKNFLIFHGQVQSIAMKTPKEFTAMFEELSRNDELREEYEQGKQEKNKAEQDTHAN
;
A
#
# COMPACT_ATOMS: atom_id res chain seq x y z
N GLU A 1 8.56 12.71 -16.68
CA GLU A 1 8.82 11.51 -17.50
C GLU A 1 9.79 10.59 -16.76
N LEU A 2 9.57 9.27 -16.82
CA LEU A 2 10.28 8.28 -15.98
C LEU A 2 11.43 7.56 -16.70
N ILE A 3 11.58 7.78 -18.01
CA ILE A 3 12.59 7.11 -18.83
C ILE A 3 13.89 7.91 -18.80
N HIS A 4 15.03 7.23 -18.78
CA HIS A 4 16.34 7.89 -18.82
C HIS A 4 16.45 8.82 -20.04
N GLY A 5 16.98 10.03 -19.81
CA GLY A 5 17.13 11.05 -20.84
C GLY A 5 15.85 11.83 -21.18
N ALA A 6 14.70 11.45 -20.63
CA ALA A 6 13.44 12.14 -20.87
C ALA A 6 13.43 13.61 -20.35
N PRO A 7 13.95 13.93 -19.13
CA PRO A 7 14.04 15.32 -18.66
C PRO A 7 14.89 16.26 -19.53
N ILE A 8 15.75 15.70 -20.40
CA ILE A 8 16.59 16.45 -21.35
C ILE A 8 16.12 16.27 -22.81
N ASN A 9 14.88 15.83 -23.04
CA ASN A 9 14.28 15.54 -24.36
C ASN A 9 15.08 14.53 -25.21
N LYS A 10 15.80 13.62 -24.57
CA LYS A 10 16.58 12.55 -25.21
C LYS A 10 16.22 11.19 -24.61
N SER A 11 14.93 10.88 -24.60
CA SER A 11 14.43 9.59 -24.10
C SER A 11 15.08 8.43 -24.84
N VAL A 12 15.72 7.52 -24.11
CA VAL A 12 16.42 6.36 -24.69
C VAL A 12 15.49 5.23 -25.15
N SER A 13 14.23 5.27 -24.73
CA SER A 13 13.23 4.24 -25.00
C SER A 13 11.81 4.81 -24.78
N ASN A 14 10.80 4.06 -25.19
CA ASN A 14 9.39 4.28 -24.85
C ASN A 14 8.88 3.29 -23.77
N ARG A 15 9.77 2.42 -23.27
CA ARG A 15 9.46 1.39 -22.27
C ARG A 15 10.49 1.40 -21.15
N ALA A 16 10.03 1.13 -19.94
CA ALA A 16 10.89 0.82 -18.79
C ALA A 16 10.23 -0.23 -17.92
N SER A 17 11.01 -1.10 -17.29
CA SER A 17 10.49 -2.08 -16.33
C SER A 17 11.36 -2.15 -15.09
N VAL A 18 10.72 -2.35 -13.95
CA VAL A 18 11.37 -2.62 -12.67
C VAL A 18 10.89 -3.97 -12.17
N SER A 19 11.82 -4.79 -11.68
CA SER A 19 11.50 -6.08 -11.06
C SER A 19 12.03 -6.13 -9.64
N LEU A 20 11.19 -6.59 -8.72
CA LEU A 20 11.52 -6.92 -7.35
C LEU A 20 11.52 -8.45 -7.22
N ILE A 21 12.60 -9.01 -6.68
CA ILE A 21 12.70 -10.43 -6.36
C ILE A 21 12.62 -10.54 -4.85
N PHE A 22 11.60 -11.24 -4.35
CA PHE A 22 11.37 -11.44 -2.93
C PHE A 22 11.67 -12.90 -2.56
N VAL A 23 12.59 -13.11 -1.61
CA VAL A 23 12.99 -14.45 -1.16
C VAL A 23 12.52 -14.64 0.27
N THR A 24 11.59 -15.59 0.47
CA THR A 24 11.08 -15.96 1.80
C THR A 24 11.84 -17.18 2.30
N ILE A 25 12.47 -17.07 3.47
CA ILE A 25 13.18 -18.17 4.10
C ILE A 25 12.31 -18.70 5.25
N LYS A 26 11.91 -19.96 5.18
CA LYS A 26 11.19 -20.66 6.26
C LYS A 26 12.07 -21.76 6.82
N THR A 27 12.25 -21.76 8.14
CA THR A 27 12.92 -22.84 8.86
C THR A 27 11.87 -23.72 9.51
N ASP A 28 11.91 -25.02 9.24
CA ASP A 28 11.00 -25.97 9.86
C ASP A 28 11.44 -26.36 11.28
N CYS A 29 10.66 -27.22 11.95
CA CYS A 29 10.99 -27.73 13.28
C CYS A 29 12.20 -28.70 13.29
N HIS A 30 12.72 -29.07 12.12
CA HIS A 30 13.88 -29.94 11.94
C HIS A 30 15.15 -29.15 11.56
N GLY A 31 15.04 -27.83 11.41
CA GLY A 31 16.15 -26.95 11.06
C GLY A 31 16.43 -26.85 9.56
N GLU A 32 15.61 -27.47 8.71
CA GLU A 32 15.71 -27.37 7.27
C GLU A 32 15.22 -25.99 6.82
N ARG A 33 16.02 -25.32 5.99
CA ARG A 33 15.71 -24.00 5.44
C ARG A 33 15.14 -24.18 4.05
N THR A 34 13.88 -23.81 3.88
CA THR A 34 13.23 -23.73 2.58
C THR A 34 13.20 -22.29 2.11
N GLU A 35 13.61 -22.06 0.87
CA GLU A 35 13.60 -20.74 0.24
C GLU A 35 12.51 -20.70 -0.84
N HIS A 36 11.65 -19.70 -0.79
CA HIS A 36 10.62 -19.45 -1.78
C HIS A 36 10.86 -18.09 -2.43
N GLU A 37 11.18 -18.09 -3.72
CA GLU A 37 11.34 -16.87 -4.52
C GLU A 37 10.01 -16.46 -5.15
N LYS A 38 9.74 -15.16 -5.18
CA LYS A 38 8.59 -14.58 -5.88
C LYS A 38 9.03 -13.31 -6.61
N ARG A 39 8.73 -13.21 -7.90
CA ARG A 39 9.17 -12.13 -8.77
C ARG A 39 8.01 -11.20 -9.10
N PHE A 40 8.10 -9.96 -8.63
CA PHE A 40 7.16 -8.89 -8.95
C PHE A 40 7.76 -7.98 -10.01
N GLN A 41 7.00 -7.63 -11.03
CA GLN A 41 7.46 -6.75 -12.10
C GLN A 41 6.39 -5.74 -12.47
N ARG A 42 6.80 -4.48 -12.62
CA ARG A 42 6.01 -3.43 -13.24
C ARG A 42 6.69 -2.95 -14.51
N LEU A 43 5.95 -2.94 -15.60
CA LEU A 43 6.38 -2.43 -16.90
C LEU A 43 5.57 -1.17 -17.23
N ILE A 44 6.21 -0.14 -17.72
CA ILE A 44 5.56 1.04 -18.31
C ILE A 44 5.78 1.03 -19.83
N VAL A 45 4.71 1.27 -20.57
CA VAL A 45 4.71 1.41 -22.04
C VAL A 45 3.89 2.64 -22.39
N GLY A 46 4.55 3.72 -22.80
CA GLY A 46 3.89 5.03 -22.92
C GLY A 46 3.26 5.46 -21.59
N ASN A 47 1.93 5.66 -21.58
CA ASN A 47 1.17 6.02 -20.39
C ASN A 47 0.54 4.82 -19.65
N ALA A 48 0.67 3.61 -20.20
CA ALA A 48 0.09 2.41 -19.60
C ALA A 48 1.08 1.73 -18.64
N SER A 49 0.56 1.13 -17.57
CA SER A 49 1.29 0.27 -16.65
C SER A 49 0.78 -1.16 -16.76
N GLU A 50 1.71 -2.12 -16.84
CA GLU A 50 1.45 -3.54 -16.81
C GLU A 50 2.11 -4.16 -15.57
N TYR A 51 1.39 -5.05 -14.90
CA TYR A 51 1.81 -5.70 -13.66
C TYR A 51 1.97 -7.19 -13.89
N ARG A 52 3.08 -7.76 -13.41
CA ARG A 52 3.35 -9.20 -13.51
C ARG A 52 3.87 -9.77 -12.20
N VAL A 53 3.46 -10.99 -11.89
CA VAL A 53 4.00 -11.81 -10.79
C VAL A 53 4.42 -13.15 -11.37
N ASP A 54 5.67 -13.55 -11.15
CA ASP A 54 6.29 -14.78 -11.68
C ASP A 54 6.13 -14.94 -13.20
N GLY A 55 6.10 -13.81 -13.92
CA GLY A 55 5.93 -13.77 -15.37
C GLY A 55 4.46 -13.77 -15.84
N HIS A 56 3.50 -13.99 -14.95
CA HIS A 56 2.07 -13.91 -15.24
C HIS A 56 1.54 -12.49 -15.10
N GLN A 57 0.80 -12.01 -16.10
CA GLN A 57 0.18 -10.68 -16.07
C GLN A 57 -1.04 -10.70 -15.14
N LEU A 58 -1.10 -9.72 -14.24
CA LEU A 58 -2.19 -9.52 -13.29
C LEU A 58 -2.81 -8.13 -13.45
N SER A 59 -4.02 -7.94 -12.94
CA SER A 59 -4.59 -6.61 -12.73
C SER A 59 -3.82 -5.85 -11.65
N ALA A 60 -4.01 -4.52 -11.62
CA ALA A 60 -3.40 -3.68 -10.58
C ALA A 60 -3.90 -4.04 -9.17
N THR A 61 -5.16 -4.49 -9.05
CA THR A 61 -5.78 -4.89 -7.78
C THR A 61 -5.15 -6.19 -7.28
N GLU A 62 -5.15 -7.25 -8.11
CA GLU A 62 -4.54 -8.54 -7.76
C GLU A 62 -3.05 -8.39 -7.42
N TYR A 63 -2.32 -7.58 -8.17
CA TYR A 63 -0.91 -7.30 -7.87
C TYR A 63 -0.73 -6.63 -6.50
N THR A 64 -1.65 -5.74 -6.12
CA THR A 64 -1.60 -5.05 -4.82
C THR A 64 -1.96 -6.01 -3.69
N GLU A 65 -2.97 -6.87 -3.87
CA GLU A 65 -3.34 -7.92 -2.91
C GLU A 65 -2.19 -8.91 -2.67
N GLU A 66 -1.49 -9.31 -3.73
CA GLU A 66 -0.30 -10.17 -3.63
C GLU A 66 0.85 -9.52 -2.86
N LEU A 67 1.04 -8.20 -2.97
CA LEU A 67 1.99 -7.45 -2.15
C LEU A 67 1.54 -7.36 -0.69
N GLU A 68 0.25 -7.14 -0.46
CA GLU A 68 -0.33 -7.05 0.87
C GLU A 68 -0.28 -8.38 1.63
N ASN A 69 -0.43 -9.51 0.94
CA ASN A 69 -0.24 -10.86 1.48
C ASN A 69 1.19 -11.09 2.02
N MET A 70 2.18 -10.36 1.50
CA MET A 70 3.55 -10.37 2.01
C MET A 70 3.81 -9.31 3.11
N GLY A 71 2.78 -8.57 3.51
CA GLY A 71 2.89 -7.47 4.48
C GLY A 71 3.34 -6.13 3.89
N ILE A 72 3.43 -6.03 2.56
CA ILE A 72 3.79 -4.79 1.86
C ILE A 72 2.51 -4.12 1.38
N SER A 73 1.94 -3.19 2.16
CA SER A 73 0.80 -2.38 1.71
C SER A 73 1.28 -1.05 1.12
N PRO A 74 1.13 -0.82 -0.21
CA PRO A 74 1.49 0.45 -0.82
C PRO A 74 0.66 1.62 -0.30
N LYS A 75 -0.56 1.35 0.19
CA LYS A 75 -1.49 2.36 0.72
C LYS A 75 -1.00 2.91 2.06
N ALA A 76 -0.59 2.02 2.97
CA ALA A 76 -0.21 2.41 4.32
C ALA A 76 1.16 3.14 4.41
N LYS A 77 1.98 3.09 3.34
CA LYS A 77 3.32 3.72 3.26
C LYS A 77 4.26 3.37 4.42
N ASN A 78 4.06 2.21 5.05
CA ASN A 78 4.78 1.77 6.26
C ASN A 78 6.31 1.69 6.11
N PHE A 79 6.80 1.61 4.87
CA PHE A 79 8.18 1.30 4.54
C PHE A 79 8.88 2.37 3.69
N LEU A 80 8.20 3.49 3.40
CA LEU A 80 8.77 4.58 2.60
C LEU A 80 9.06 5.79 3.48
N ILE A 81 10.34 6.09 3.66
CA ILE A 81 10.82 7.31 4.31
C ILE A 81 11.53 8.15 3.25
N PHE A 82 10.88 9.23 2.85
CA PHE A 82 11.46 10.24 1.95
C PHE A 82 12.30 11.25 2.73
N HIS A 83 13.21 11.92 2.03
CA HIS A 83 13.99 12.99 2.62
C HIS A 83 13.07 14.08 3.19
N GLY A 84 13.31 14.49 4.44
CA GLY A 84 12.46 15.46 5.16
C GLY A 84 11.20 14.88 5.81
N GLN A 85 10.85 13.61 5.55
CA GLN A 85 9.66 12.99 6.16
C GLN A 85 9.78 12.83 7.68
N VAL A 86 10.99 12.59 8.19
CA VAL A 86 11.24 12.54 9.65
C VAL A 86 10.90 13.89 10.31
N GLN A 87 11.32 15.00 9.71
CA GLN A 87 10.98 16.35 10.18
C GLN A 87 9.48 16.61 10.08
N SER A 88 8.85 16.22 8.97
CA SER A 88 7.39 16.37 8.79
C SER A 88 6.58 15.59 9.83
N ILE A 89 7.00 14.37 10.17
CA ILE A 89 6.38 13.58 11.24
C ILE A 89 6.55 14.28 12.58
N ALA A 90 7.73 14.82 12.89
CA ALA A 90 7.97 15.54 14.15
C ALA A 90 7.10 16.79 14.30
N MET A 91 6.62 17.37 13.21
CA MET A 91 5.77 18.58 13.20
C MET A 91 4.27 18.28 13.17
N LYS A 92 3.85 17.01 13.12
CA LYS A 92 2.43 16.66 13.12
C LYS A 92 1.76 17.02 14.45
N THR A 93 0.54 17.52 14.37
CA THR A 93 -0.33 17.72 15.54
C THR A 93 -0.80 16.38 16.09
N PRO A 94 -1.25 16.32 17.37
CA PRO A 94 -1.78 15.07 17.96
C PRO A 94 -2.88 14.42 17.11
N LYS A 95 -3.76 15.24 16.51
CA LYS A 95 -4.84 14.76 15.64
C LYS A 95 -4.31 14.12 14.35
N GLU A 96 -3.31 14.72 13.72
CA GLU A 96 -2.69 14.17 12.50
C GLU A 96 -1.85 12.91 12.80
N PHE A 97 -1.32 12.79 14.02
CA PHE A 97 -0.70 11.57 14.49
C PHE A 97 -1.72 10.45 14.68
N THR A 98 -2.86 10.71 15.32
CA THR A 98 -3.93 9.72 15.48
C THR A 98 -4.43 9.22 14.12
N ALA A 99 -4.68 10.13 13.17
CA ALA A 99 -5.09 9.74 11.82
C ALA A 99 -4.04 8.87 11.12
N MET A 100 -2.74 9.19 11.28
CA MET A 100 -1.67 8.36 10.76
C MET A 100 -1.69 6.95 11.38
N PHE A 101 -1.89 6.83 12.70
CA PHE A 101 -2.00 5.54 13.37
C PHE A 101 -3.23 4.72 12.94
N GLU A 102 -4.36 5.38 12.69
CA GLU A 102 -5.57 4.73 12.17
C GLU A 102 -5.34 4.17 10.76
N GLU A 103 -4.66 4.93 9.88
CA GLU A 103 -4.26 4.49 8.54
C GLU A 103 -3.31 3.29 8.61
N LEU A 104 -2.30 3.33 9.49
CA LEU A 104 -1.37 2.21 9.72
C LEU A 104 -2.11 0.94 10.18
N SER A 105 -3.16 1.11 10.98
CA SER A 105 -3.94 0.01 11.55
C SER A 105 -5.05 -0.49 10.61
N ARG A 106 -5.27 0.17 9.47
CA ARG A 106 -6.43 -0.03 8.57
C ARG A 106 -7.79 0.23 9.23
N ASN A 107 -7.82 1.02 10.30
CA ASN A 107 -9.07 1.37 10.99
C ASN A 107 -9.91 2.39 10.21
N ASP A 108 -9.32 3.08 9.22
CA ASP A 108 -10.04 3.96 8.29
C ASP A 108 -11.22 3.25 7.61
N GLU A 109 -11.06 1.97 7.24
CA GLU A 109 -12.05 1.20 6.49
C GLU A 109 -13.34 0.97 7.31
N LEU A 110 -13.24 0.98 8.64
CA LEU A 110 -14.35 0.79 9.58
C LEU A 110 -15.00 2.10 10.01
N ARG A 111 -14.44 3.25 9.61
CA ARG A 111 -14.92 4.57 10.04
C ARG A 111 -16.34 4.83 9.56
N GLU A 112 -16.66 4.48 8.32
CA GLU A 112 -17.98 4.72 7.74
C GLU A 112 -19.06 3.90 8.46
N GLU A 113 -18.80 2.62 8.72
CA GLU A 113 -19.69 1.75 9.49
C GLU A 113 -19.90 2.28 10.92
N TYR A 114 -18.83 2.74 11.57
CA TYR A 114 -18.91 3.35 12.90
C TYR A 114 -19.76 4.63 12.91
N GLU A 115 -19.58 5.52 11.92
CA GLU A 115 -20.35 6.76 11.82
C GLU A 115 -21.83 6.49 11.58
N GLN A 116 -22.17 5.52 10.73
CA GLN A 116 -23.55 5.09 10.49
C GLN A 116 -24.19 4.54 11.78
N GLY A 117 -23.55 3.58 12.45
CA GLY A 117 -24.07 3.02 13.70
C GLY A 117 -24.21 4.06 14.81
N LYS A 118 -23.30 5.04 14.87
CA LYS A 118 -23.39 6.16 15.83
C LYS A 118 -24.58 7.08 15.52
N GLN A 119 -24.85 7.36 14.25
CA GLN A 119 -26.01 8.17 13.86
C GLN A 119 -27.32 7.46 14.20
N GLU A 120 -27.43 6.16 13.91
CA GLU A 120 -28.62 5.36 14.24
C GLU A 120 -28.86 5.32 15.75
N LYS A 121 -27.80 5.09 16.54
CA LYS A 121 -27.87 5.13 18.00
C LYS A 121 -28.37 6.49 18.50
N ASN A 122 -27.78 7.58 18.04
CA ASN A 122 -28.17 8.93 18.47
C ASN A 122 -29.63 9.25 18.10
N LYS A 123 -30.08 8.81 16.92
CA LYS A 123 -31.47 8.96 16.49
C LYS A 123 -32.42 8.20 17.41
N ALA A 124 -32.11 6.95 17.74
CA ALA A 124 -32.91 6.15 18.66
C ALA A 124 -32.98 6.75 20.07
N GLU A 125 -31.87 7.31 20.57
CA GLU A 125 -31.84 8.01 21.87
C GLU A 125 -32.70 9.28 21.86
N GLN A 126 -32.70 10.06 20.76
CA GLN A 126 -33.55 11.24 20.60
C GLN A 126 -35.04 10.87 20.53
N ASP A 127 -35.40 9.84 19.78
CA ASP A 127 -36.79 9.37 19.66
C ASP A 127 -37.32 8.80 20.98
N THR A 128 -36.45 8.20 21.81
CA THR A 128 -36.80 7.69 23.14
C THR A 128 -36.98 8.82 24.16
N HIS A 129 -36.22 9.91 24.05
CA HIS A 129 -36.35 11.08 24.94
C HIS A 129 -37.45 12.07 24.53
N ALA A 130 -37.95 11.97 23.29
CA ALA A 130 -39.02 12.83 22.78
C ALA A 130 -40.44 12.30 23.04
N ASN A 131 -40.59 11.06 23.52
CA ASN A 131 -41.85 10.45 24.00
C ASN A 131 -41.94 10.47 25.52
#